data_AF-A0A6C1TXE3-F1
#
_entry.id   AF-A0A6C1TXE3-F1
#
_cell.length_a   1.000
_cell.length_b   1.000
_cell.length_c   1.000
_cell.angle_alpha   90.00
_cell.angle_beta   90.00
_cell.angle_gamma   90.00
#
_symmetry.space_group_name_H-M   'P 1'
#
loop_
_entity.id
_entity.type
_entity.pdbx_description
1 polymer ?
#
loop_
_entity_poly.entity_id
_entity_poly.type
_entity_poly.pdbx_seq_one_letter_code
_entity_poly.pdbx_strand_id
1 'polypeptide(L)'
;MNRPTIVAPFIAAALALSACSTGPAASPLDDARTQNQARHVAERFAPHPVVLDDPYGFETSRLFFPASETVVVTDSTPQAQLRGASIAVTAHAPLLVYAPERHGEVLEEIQRLGAHTVLIIGDVALAPASGQVTVQRDPGGLDALHTMTSLEFDVRDIEDTADARETVAAVASLAGNPPVWLRTREAPATKPGAQAAPFPLQSRRDADMAPVVVATPASPLPAVSNARSFGARVAVVDEPDPRQSRETLLALAGLANEPLIALGPEFGTEQELSRRIMRAEEYY
;
A
#
# COMPACT_ATOMS: atom_id res chain seq x y z
N MET A 1 -47.71 -60.64 49.43
CA MET A 1 -46.97 -61.89 49.17
C MET A 1 -46.49 -61.87 47.73
N ASN A 2 -45.17 -61.97 47.56
CA ASN A 2 -44.42 -62.50 46.40
C ASN A 2 -44.58 -61.87 45.00
N ARG A 3 -43.47 -61.25 44.54
CA ARG A 3 -42.95 -61.30 43.15
C ARG A 3 -42.80 -62.77 42.69
N PRO A 4 -42.70 -63.15 41.40
CA PRO A 4 -42.07 -62.47 40.23
C PRO A 4 -42.95 -62.59 38.93
N THR A 5 -42.59 -62.18 37.70
CA THR A 5 -41.52 -62.70 36.81
C THR A 5 -41.41 -61.83 35.54
N ILE A 6 -40.20 -61.79 35.00
CA ILE A 6 -39.67 -61.03 33.85
C ILE A 6 -40.19 -61.54 32.50
N VAL A 7 -40.51 -60.63 31.57
CA VAL A 7 -40.32 -60.82 30.11
C VAL A 7 -39.95 -59.46 29.50
N ALA A 8 -38.79 -59.38 28.87
CA ALA A 8 -38.37 -58.27 28.01
C ALA A 8 -38.77 -58.55 26.55
N PRO A 9 -39.02 -57.51 25.73
CA PRO A 9 -38.33 -57.51 24.44
C PRO A 9 -37.76 -56.14 24.01
N PHE A 10 -36.61 -56.28 23.36
CA PHE A 10 -35.93 -55.40 22.41
C PHE A 10 -36.80 -54.37 21.68
N ILE A 11 -36.41 -53.09 21.76
CA ILE A 11 -36.69 -52.10 20.70
C ILE A 11 -35.39 -51.36 20.38
N ALA A 12 -35.06 -51.36 19.09
CA ALA A 12 -33.81 -50.97 18.49
C ALA A 12 -33.50 -49.48 18.62
N ALA A 13 -32.25 -49.17 18.97
CA ALA A 13 -31.67 -47.83 18.84
C ALA A 13 -31.34 -47.56 17.36
N ALA A 14 -32.05 -46.63 16.74
CA ALA A 14 -31.67 -46.06 15.46
C ALA A 14 -30.52 -45.07 15.67
N LEU A 15 -29.30 -45.49 15.37
CA LEU A 15 -28.14 -44.63 15.22
C LEU A 15 -28.33 -43.77 13.96
N ALA A 16 -28.72 -42.51 14.14
CA ALA A 16 -28.61 -41.51 13.09
C ALA A 16 -27.12 -41.17 12.90
N LEU A 17 -26.49 -41.76 11.89
CA LEU A 17 -25.19 -41.36 11.38
C LEU A 17 -25.34 -39.97 10.74
N SER A 18 -24.94 -38.92 11.45
CA SER A 18 -24.69 -37.62 10.82
C SER A 18 -23.43 -37.74 9.97
N ALA A 19 -23.60 -37.98 8.68
CA ALA A 19 -22.54 -37.92 7.70
C ALA A 19 -22.16 -36.44 7.48
N CYS A 20 -21.23 -35.93 8.27
CA CYS A 20 -20.48 -34.73 7.89
C CYS A 20 -19.58 -35.12 6.71
N SER A 21 -19.99 -34.78 5.49
CA SER A 21 -19.12 -34.85 4.33
C SER A 21 -18.01 -33.82 4.47
N THR A 22 -16.88 -34.21 5.04
CA THR A 22 -15.61 -33.50 4.86
C THR A 22 -15.22 -33.61 3.39
N GLY A 23 -15.54 -32.59 2.60
CA GLY A 23 -14.92 -32.41 1.28
C GLY A 23 -13.39 -32.30 1.42
N PRO A 24 -12.63 -32.53 0.33
CA PRO A 24 -11.19 -32.32 0.37
C PRO A 24 -10.88 -30.91 0.87
N ALA A 25 -9.95 -30.79 1.82
CA ALA A 25 -9.48 -29.49 2.28
C ALA A 25 -8.96 -28.70 1.08
N ALA A 26 -9.40 -27.44 0.93
CA ALA A 26 -8.97 -26.56 -0.14
C ALA A 26 -7.44 -26.46 -0.15
N SER A 27 -6.83 -26.47 -1.34
CA SER A 27 -5.39 -26.29 -1.43
C SER A 27 -5.02 -24.85 -1.03
N PRO A 28 -3.81 -24.59 -0.52
CA PRO A 28 -3.39 -23.22 -0.24
C PRO A 28 -3.48 -22.28 -1.45
N LEU A 29 -3.38 -22.82 -2.67
CA LEU A 29 -3.54 -22.05 -3.90
C LEU A 29 -5.02 -21.67 -4.16
N ASP A 30 -5.96 -22.58 -3.88
CA ASP A 30 -7.40 -22.31 -4.02
C ASP A 30 -7.87 -21.27 -3.00
N ASP A 31 -7.35 -21.34 -1.77
CA ASP A 31 -7.60 -20.35 -0.73
C ASP A 31 -7.07 -18.97 -1.13
N ALA A 32 -5.82 -18.90 -1.61
CA ALA A 32 -5.21 -17.67 -2.08
C ALA A 32 -5.97 -17.06 -3.26
N ARG A 33 -6.34 -17.88 -4.26
CA ARG A 33 -7.17 -17.47 -5.40
C ARG A 33 -8.49 -16.86 -4.93
N THR A 34 -9.19 -17.55 -4.04
CA THR A 34 -10.46 -17.09 -3.48
C THR A 34 -10.29 -15.74 -2.77
N GLN A 35 -9.25 -15.60 -1.95
CA GLN A 35 -8.97 -14.36 -1.22
C GLN A 35 -8.64 -13.19 -2.15
N ASN A 36 -7.81 -13.42 -3.17
CA ASN A 36 -7.37 -12.39 -4.10
C ASN A 36 -8.52 -11.93 -5.00
N GLN A 37 -9.38 -12.84 -5.46
CA GLN A 37 -10.51 -12.55 -6.34
C GLN A 37 -11.76 -12.06 -5.61
N ALA A 38 -11.86 -12.23 -4.29
CA ALA A 38 -13.01 -11.77 -3.50
C ALA A 38 -13.13 -10.23 -3.39
N ARG A 39 -12.14 -9.48 -3.91
CA ARG A 39 -12.13 -8.01 -3.84
C ARG A 39 -13.01 -7.42 -4.92
N HIS A 40 -13.92 -6.53 -4.55
CA HIS A 40 -14.61 -5.69 -5.51
C HIS A 40 -13.66 -4.55 -5.88
N VAL A 41 -13.03 -4.60 -7.06
CA VAL A 41 -12.11 -3.55 -7.51
C VAL A 41 -12.87 -2.48 -8.27
N ALA A 42 -12.55 -1.21 -8.03
CA ALA A 42 -13.18 -0.11 -8.76
C ALA A 42 -12.89 -0.18 -10.26
N GLU A 43 -13.89 0.08 -11.11
CA GLU A 43 -13.80 -0.02 -12.58
C GLU A 43 -12.74 0.88 -13.23
N ARG A 44 -12.23 1.88 -12.50
CA ARG A 44 -11.17 2.76 -12.99
C ARG A 44 -9.81 2.07 -13.10
N PHE A 45 -9.60 0.97 -12.38
CA PHE A 45 -8.37 0.19 -12.48
C PHE A 45 -8.44 -0.72 -13.70
N ALA A 46 -7.30 -0.99 -14.33
CA ALA A 46 -7.25 -1.88 -15.48
C ALA A 46 -7.76 -3.28 -15.08
N PRO A 47 -8.54 -3.96 -15.95
CA PRO A 47 -9.05 -5.31 -15.68
C PRO A 47 -7.98 -6.41 -15.87
N HIS A 48 -6.70 -6.06 -15.76
CA HIS A 48 -5.56 -6.93 -15.96
C HIS A 48 -4.37 -6.43 -15.13
N PRO A 49 -3.30 -7.24 -14.99
CA PRO A 49 -2.08 -6.79 -14.35
C PRO A 49 -1.49 -5.55 -15.03
N VAL A 50 -1.02 -4.61 -14.20
CA VAL A 50 -0.28 -3.41 -14.59
C VAL A 50 1.04 -3.39 -13.84
N VAL A 51 2.14 -3.10 -14.52
CA VAL A 51 3.46 -2.96 -13.91
C VAL A 51 3.91 -1.51 -14.02
N LEU A 52 4.29 -0.89 -12.90
CA LEU A 52 4.64 0.53 -12.83
C LEU A 52 6.04 0.72 -12.26
N ASP A 53 6.91 1.39 -13.01
CA ASP A 53 8.19 1.90 -12.51
C ASP A 53 8.09 3.42 -12.35
N ASP A 54 7.72 3.86 -11.15
CA ASP A 54 7.38 5.25 -10.89
C ASP A 54 8.25 5.86 -9.77
N PRO A 55 9.54 6.15 -10.04
CA PRO A 55 10.45 6.69 -9.05
C PRO A 55 10.15 8.13 -8.63
N TYR A 56 9.22 8.81 -9.31
CA TYR A 56 8.83 10.18 -9.00
C TYR A 56 7.39 10.32 -8.46
N GLY A 57 6.59 9.25 -8.50
CA GLY A 57 5.23 9.23 -7.98
C GLY A 57 4.16 9.77 -8.92
N PHE A 58 4.49 10.10 -10.18
CA PHE A 58 3.53 10.71 -11.12
C PHE A 58 2.49 9.71 -11.64
N GLU A 59 2.93 8.53 -12.05
CA GLU A 59 2.04 7.52 -12.63
C GLU A 59 1.09 6.95 -11.58
N THR A 60 1.62 6.65 -10.39
CA THR A 60 0.85 6.16 -9.25
C THR A 60 -0.06 7.25 -8.67
N SER A 61 0.37 8.52 -8.64
CA SER A 61 -0.52 9.63 -8.30
C SER A 61 -1.73 9.69 -9.25
N ARG A 62 -1.51 9.59 -10.56
CA ARG A 62 -2.59 9.59 -11.57
C ARG A 62 -3.51 8.38 -11.45
N LEU A 63 -2.94 7.21 -11.18
CA LEU A 63 -3.69 5.97 -11.05
C LEU A 63 -4.59 5.96 -9.81
N PHE A 64 -4.06 6.37 -8.66
CA PHE A 64 -4.75 6.26 -7.38
C PHE A 64 -5.58 7.51 -7.03
N PHE A 65 -5.17 8.70 -7.50
CA PHE A 65 -5.75 9.98 -7.11
C PHE A 65 -6.26 10.76 -8.33
N PRO A 66 -7.55 10.61 -8.68
CA PRO A 66 -8.19 11.46 -9.67
C PRO A 66 -8.12 12.96 -9.32
N ALA A 67 -8.16 13.27 -8.03
CA ALA A 67 -7.98 14.59 -7.44
C ALA A 67 -7.40 14.44 -6.02
N SER A 68 -6.77 15.47 -5.47
CA SER A 68 -6.36 15.55 -4.06
C SER A 68 -6.21 17.01 -3.64
N GLU A 69 -6.83 17.42 -2.52
CA GLU A 69 -6.71 18.81 -2.05
C GLU A 69 -5.34 19.08 -1.43
N THR A 70 -4.65 18.02 -1.01
CA THR A 70 -3.30 18.08 -0.46
C THR A 70 -2.35 17.16 -1.21
N VAL A 71 -1.07 17.53 -1.26
CA VAL A 71 -0.01 16.73 -1.87
C VAL A 71 1.28 16.94 -1.10
N VAL A 72 2.03 15.85 -0.92
CA VAL A 72 3.36 15.87 -0.30
C VAL A 72 4.41 15.79 -1.41
N VAL A 73 5.40 16.67 -1.36
CA VAL A 73 6.51 16.70 -2.32
C VAL A 73 7.81 16.63 -1.55
N THR A 74 8.64 15.63 -1.83
CA THR A 74 9.94 15.46 -1.17
C THR A 74 11.08 15.74 -2.14
N ASP A 75 12.28 15.97 -1.62
CA ASP A 75 13.48 15.75 -2.44
C ASP A 75 13.73 14.24 -2.67
N SER A 76 14.83 13.91 -3.36
CA SER A 76 15.18 12.53 -3.71
C SER A 76 15.86 11.75 -2.59
N THR A 77 16.05 12.32 -1.40
CA THR A 77 16.73 11.62 -0.30
C THR A 77 15.81 10.60 0.37
N PRO A 78 16.33 9.42 0.78
CA PRO A 78 15.51 8.43 1.49
C PRO A 78 14.85 8.98 2.76
N GLN A 79 15.56 9.82 3.53
CA GLN A 79 15.07 10.43 4.75
C GLN A 79 13.83 11.29 4.46
N ALA A 80 13.88 12.13 3.42
CA ALA A 80 12.74 12.97 3.04
C ALA A 80 11.57 12.13 2.54
N GLN A 81 11.84 11.10 1.73
CA GLN A 81 10.80 10.20 1.22
C GLN A 81 10.11 9.40 2.33
N LEU A 82 10.85 8.87 3.32
CA LEU A 82 10.28 8.12 4.45
C LEU A 82 9.44 9.02 5.36
N ARG A 83 9.89 10.26 5.61
CA ARG A 83 9.09 11.27 6.31
C ARG A 83 7.86 11.65 5.50
N GLY A 84 8.01 11.85 4.20
CA GLY A 84 6.91 12.14 3.28
C GLY A 84 5.88 11.03 3.23
N ALA A 85 6.30 9.77 3.18
CA ALA A 85 5.41 8.61 3.21
C ALA A 85 4.62 8.53 4.51
N SER A 86 5.27 8.77 5.66
CA SER A 86 4.60 8.80 6.98
C SER A 86 3.44 9.81 7.00
N ILE A 87 3.67 11.01 6.45
CA ILE A 87 2.67 12.08 6.40
C ILE A 87 1.62 11.81 5.31
N ALA A 88 2.05 11.42 4.12
CA ALA A 88 1.18 11.17 2.97
C ALA A 88 0.18 10.05 3.26
N VAL A 89 0.63 8.95 3.87
CA VAL A 89 -0.24 7.81 4.20
C VAL A 89 -1.24 8.18 5.29
N THR A 90 -0.80 8.94 6.29
CA THR A 90 -1.68 9.44 7.37
C THR A 90 -2.73 10.44 6.84
N ALA A 91 -2.33 11.31 5.91
CA ALA A 91 -3.19 12.33 5.33
C ALA A 91 -4.03 11.84 4.15
N HIS A 92 -3.85 10.59 3.70
CA HIS A 92 -4.43 10.06 2.46
C HIS A 92 -4.15 10.94 1.24
N ALA A 93 -2.92 11.44 1.15
CA ALA A 93 -2.45 12.34 0.11
C ALA A 93 -1.41 11.65 -0.80
N PRO A 94 -1.32 12.04 -2.08
CA PRO A 94 -0.23 11.61 -2.95
C PRO A 94 1.12 12.18 -2.51
N LEU A 95 2.17 11.40 -2.77
CA LEU A 95 3.58 11.69 -2.58
C LEU A 95 4.25 11.78 -3.95
N LEU A 96 4.92 12.90 -4.20
CA LEU A 96 5.75 13.14 -5.38
C LEU A 96 7.20 13.39 -4.98
N VAL A 97 8.14 13.00 -5.85
CA VAL A 97 9.56 13.33 -5.67
C VAL A 97 9.93 14.46 -6.63
N TYR A 98 10.49 15.53 -6.07
CA TYR A 98 10.97 16.68 -6.80
C TYR A 98 12.37 16.42 -7.37
N ALA A 99 12.52 16.72 -8.66
CA ALA A 99 13.82 16.89 -9.31
C ALA A 99 13.80 18.20 -10.13
N PRO A 100 14.88 18.99 -10.15
CA PRO A 100 14.92 20.27 -10.87
C PRO A 100 14.50 20.17 -12.34
N GLU A 101 14.93 19.12 -13.03
CA GLU A 101 14.60 18.83 -14.42
C GLU A 101 13.12 18.44 -14.64
N ARG A 102 12.41 18.06 -13.57
CA ARG A 102 10.98 17.69 -13.59
C ARG A 102 10.09 18.74 -12.92
N HIS A 103 10.61 19.95 -12.69
CA HIS A 103 9.86 21.01 -12.01
C HIS A 103 8.49 21.26 -12.67
N GLY A 104 8.44 21.29 -14.01
CA GLY A 104 7.19 21.46 -14.76
C GLY A 104 6.18 20.33 -14.49
N GLU A 105 6.62 19.07 -14.51
CA GLU A 105 5.76 17.91 -14.25
C GLU A 105 5.18 17.93 -12.83
N VAL A 106 5.96 18.37 -11.83
CA VAL A 106 5.46 18.56 -10.45
C VAL A 106 4.34 19.60 -10.41
N LEU A 107 4.51 20.74 -11.07
CA LEU A 107 3.49 21.79 -11.11
C LEU A 107 2.22 21.33 -11.86
N GLU A 108 2.40 20.64 -12.98
CA GLU A 108 1.28 20.06 -13.75
C GLU A 108 0.50 19.04 -12.93
N GLU A 109 1.19 18.19 -12.17
CA GLU A 109 0.56 17.19 -11.33
C GLU A 109 -0.17 17.81 -10.13
N ILE A 110 0.41 18.82 -9.46
CA ILE A 110 -0.27 19.63 -8.42
C ILE A 110 -1.56 20.23 -8.98
N GLN A 111 -1.50 20.80 -10.19
CA GLN A 111 -2.66 21.40 -10.84
C GLN A 111 -3.72 20.34 -11.21
N ARG A 112 -3.31 19.20 -11.78
CA ARG A 112 -4.20 18.09 -12.13
C ARG A 112 -4.96 17.56 -10.92
N LEU A 113 -4.26 17.43 -9.78
CA LEU A 113 -4.86 17.01 -8.52
C LEU A 113 -5.86 18.03 -7.98
N GLY A 114 -5.75 19.31 -8.37
CA GLY A 114 -6.52 20.39 -7.75
C GLY A 114 -6.06 20.66 -6.31
N ALA A 115 -4.77 20.48 -6.04
CA ALA A 115 -4.22 20.62 -4.69
C ALA A 115 -4.15 22.09 -4.28
N HIS A 116 -4.71 22.40 -3.11
CA HIS A 116 -4.68 23.72 -2.50
C HIS A 116 -3.60 23.83 -1.42
N THR A 117 -3.13 22.70 -0.88
CA THR A 117 -2.01 22.66 0.08
C THR A 117 -0.93 21.72 -0.40
N VAL A 118 0.30 22.22 -0.52
CA VAL A 118 1.49 21.43 -0.86
C VAL A 118 2.40 21.44 0.35
N LEU A 119 2.76 20.26 0.87
CA LEU A 119 3.79 20.13 1.89
C LEU A 119 5.11 19.73 1.22
N ILE A 120 6.14 20.56 1.37
CA ILE A 120 7.47 20.27 0.86
C ILE A 120 8.40 19.80 1.98
N ILE A 121 9.15 18.72 1.74
CA ILE A 121 10.03 18.07 2.71
C ILE A 121 11.42 17.91 2.08
N GLY A 122 12.47 18.33 2.78
CA GLY A 122 13.82 18.30 2.23
C GLY A 122 14.15 19.51 1.35
N ASP A 123 15.16 19.36 0.49
CA ASP A 123 15.65 20.38 -0.44
C ASP A 123 14.80 20.51 -1.71
N VAL A 124 13.52 20.83 -1.54
CA VAL A 124 12.60 21.07 -2.65
C VAL A 124 12.66 22.54 -3.07
N ALA A 125 12.90 22.81 -4.35
CA ALA A 125 12.98 24.16 -4.91
C ALA A 125 11.62 24.66 -5.46
N LEU A 126 10.57 24.47 -4.67
CA LEU A 126 9.27 25.10 -4.89
C LEU A 126 9.18 26.36 -4.03
N ALA A 127 8.84 27.49 -4.64
CA ALA A 127 8.72 28.74 -3.93
C ALA A 127 7.51 28.66 -2.97
N PRO A 128 7.68 29.05 -1.69
CA PRO A 128 6.55 29.29 -0.81
C PRO A 128 5.61 30.31 -1.46
N ALA A 129 4.34 29.96 -1.56
CA ALA A 129 3.31 30.83 -2.08
C ALA A 129 2.11 30.78 -1.14
N SER A 130 1.45 31.93 -0.99
CA SER A 130 0.12 32.05 -0.39
C SER A 130 -0.80 32.64 -1.46
N GLY A 131 -1.92 31.97 -1.73
CA GLY A 131 -2.79 32.27 -2.87
C GLY A 131 -3.74 31.11 -3.13
N GLN A 132 -3.92 30.73 -4.41
CA GLN A 132 -4.73 29.56 -4.76
C GLN A 132 -4.11 28.24 -4.28
N VAL A 133 -2.79 28.18 -4.19
CA VAL A 133 -2.03 27.04 -3.64
C VAL A 133 -1.15 27.56 -2.50
N THR A 134 -1.26 26.91 -1.35
CA THR A 134 -0.44 27.18 -0.17
C THR A 134 0.71 26.18 -0.12
N VAL A 135 1.95 26.65 -0.23
CA VAL A 135 3.14 25.80 -0.15
C VAL A 135 3.77 25.94 1.23
N GLN A 136 3.71 24.86 2.01
CA GLN A 136 4.23 24.77 3.38
C GLN A 136 5.54 23.99 3.41
N ARG A 137 6.49 24.45 4.23
CA ARG A 137 7.77 23.74 4.45
C ARG A 137 7.67 22.91 5.72
N ASP A 138 7.96 21.63 5.60
CA ASP A 138 8.08 20.75 6.76
C ASP A 138 9.29 21.17 7.62
N PRO A 139 9.08 21.43 8.92
CA PRO A 139 10.16 21.83 9.83
C PRO A 139 10.91 20.64 10.44
N GLY A 140 10.52 19.39 10.12
CA GLY A 140 11.13 18.20 10.71
C GLY A 140 10.68 17.90 12.15
N GLY A 141 11.09 16.75 12.68
CA GLY A 141 10.83 16.35 14.07
C GLY A 141 9.41 15.84 14.35
N LEU A 142 9.22 15.34 15.57
CA LEU A 142 7.96 14.75 16.05
C LEU A 142 6.93 15.81 16.45
N ASP A 143 7.35 16.85 17.17
CA ASP A 143 6.46 17.95 17.59
C ASP A 143 5.76 18.62 16.41
N ALA A 144 6.46 18.72 15.28
CA ALA A 144 5.88 19.21 14.04
C ALA A 144 4.81 18.27 13.48
N LEU A 145 5.02 16.96 13.51
CA LEU A 145 4.01 15.99 13.06
C LEU A 145 2.74 16.12 13.91
N HIS A 146 2.89 16.22 15.24
CA HIS A 146 1.78 16.42 16.16
C HIS A 146 1.04 17.73 15.86
N THR A 147 1.79 18.82 15.66
CA THR A 147 1.21 20.13 15.37
C THR A 147 0.50 20.17 14.02
N MET A 148 1.11 19.60 12.97
CA MET A 148 0.59 19.65 11.61
C MET A 148 -0.66 18.80 11.44
N THR A 149 -0.72 17.63 12.09
CA THR A 149 -1.79 16.65 11.90
C THR A 149 -2.80 16.61 13.04
N SER A 150 -2.47 17.16 14.21
CA SER A 150 -3.21 16.97 15.46
C SER A 150 -3.36 15.50 15.88
N LEU A 151 -2.39 14.65 15.52
CA LEU A 151 -2.34 13.23 15.86
C LEU A 151 -1.05 12.88 16.59
N GLU A 152 -1.12 11.88 17.46
CA GLU A 152 0.05 11.27 18.11
C GLU A 152 0.64 10.21 17.17
N PHE A 153 1.95 10.27 16.93
CA PHE A 153 2.65 9.34 16.04
C PHE A 153 3.43 8.29 16.83
N ASP A 154 3.22 7.03 16.49
CA ASP A 154 4.15 5.98 16.89
C ASP A 154 5.47 6.15 16.13
N VAL A 155 6.60 5.90 16.77
CA VAL A 155 7.91 6.02 16.14
C VAL A 155 8.44 4.65 15.76
N ARG A 156 8.76 4.47 14.48
CA ARG A 156 9.51 3.33 13.99
C ARG A 156 10.85 3.82 13.45
N ASP A 157 11.93 3.39 14.08
CA ASP A 157 13.27 3.67 13.60
C ASP A 157 13.59 2.83 12.35
N ILE A 158 14.24 3.48 11.39
CA ILE A 158 14.85 2.88 10.21
C ILE A 158 16.36 2.95 10.40
N GLU A 159 16.98 1.79 10.53
CA GLU A 159 18.39 1.67 10.92
C GLU A 159 19.34 1.99 9.76
N ASP A 160 19.01 1.49 8.57
CA ASP A 160 19.78 1.70 7.35
C ASP A 160 18.88 2.15 6.19
N THR A 161 18.95 3.44 5.87
CA THR A 161 18.23 4.00 4.73
C THR A 161 18.75 3.52 3.38
N ALA A 162 19.93 2.89 3.32
CA ALA A 162 20.45 2.25 2.13
C ALA A 162 19.92 0.81 1.95
N ASP A 163 19.34 0.21 2.99
CA ASP A 163 18.65 -1.08 2.87
C ASP A 163 17.26 -0.87 2.26
N ALA A 164 17.16 -1.14 0.95
CA ALA A 164 15.92 -1.02 0.19
C ALA A 164 14.80 -1.94 0.74
N ARG A 165 15.17 -3.12 1.26
CA ARG A 165 14.21 -4.05 1.89
C ARG A 165 13.61 -3.44 3.14
N GLU A 166 14.43 -2.90 4.02
CA GLU A 166 13.96 -2.26 5.26
C GLU A 166 13.02 -1.10 4.94
N THR A 167 13.45 -0.21 4.05
CA THR A 167 12.72 1.03 3.72
C THR A 167 11.40 0.76 3.00
N VAL A 168 11.38 -0.11 1.99
CA VAL A 168 10.14 -0.47 1.26
C VAL A 168 9.17 -1.22 2.17
N ALA A 169 9.64 -2.21 2.95
CA ALA A 169 8.80 -2.93 3.89
C ALA A 169 8.22 -2.00 4.96
N ALA A 170 8.99 -1.01 5.41
CA ALA A 170 8.50 0.00 6.34
C ALA A 170 7.36 0.83 5.75
N VAL A 171 7.51 1.36 4.55
CA VAL A 171 6.46 2.14 3.87
C VAL A 171 5.22 1.26 3.60
N ALA A 172 5.40 0.04 3.07
CA ALA A 172 4.31 -0.88 2.77
C ALA A 172 3.47 -1.27 4.01
N SER A 173 4.07 -1.22 5.20
CA SER A 173 3.40 -1.50 6.47
C SER A 173 2.57 -0.35 7.05
N LEU A 174 2.71 0.88 6.52
CA LEU A 174 2.01 2.05 7.04
C LEU A 174 0.48 1.94 6.87
N ALA A 175 -0.25 1.90 7.98
CA ALA A 175 -1.72 1.80 7.97
C ALA A 175 -2.44 3.15 7.83
N GLY A 176 -1.75 4.26 8.13
CA GLY A 176 -2.32 5.61 8.25
C GLY A 176 -3.09 5.84 9.55
N ASN A 177 -3.61 4.78 10.17
CA ASN A 177 -4.22 4.79 11.49
C ASN A 177 -3.97 3.44 12.22
N PRO A 178 -3.23 3.42 13.36
CA PRO A 178 -2.55 4.56 13.96
C PRO A 178 -1.46 5.11 13.02
N PRO A 179 -1.17 6.43 13.09
CA PRO A 179 -0.12 7.02 12.27
C PRO A 179 1.26 6.67 12.83
N VAL A 180 2.20 6.41 11.93
CA VAL A 180 3.57 5.99 12.27
C VAL A 180 4.55 6.92 11.58
N TRP A 181 5.55 7.39 12.33
CA TRP A 181 6.69 8.12 11.81
C TRP A 181 7.84 7.14 11.57
N LEU A 182 8.21 6.99 10.30
CA LEU A 182 9.43 6.32 9.89
C LEU A 182 10.61 7.28 10.14
N ARG A 183 11.25 7.12 11.30
CA ARG A 183 12.36 7.98 11.73
C ARG A 183 13.68 7.40 11.26
N THR A 184 14.48 8.22 10.61
CA THR A 184 15.84 7.90 10.18
C THR A 184 16.87 8.51 11.11
N ARG A 185 18.08 7.94 11.14
CA ARG A 185 19.22 8.47 11.93
C ARG A 185 19.54 9.92 11.57
N GLU A 186 19.54 10.21 10.27
CA GLU A 186 19.69 11.56 9.73
C GLU A 186 18.31 12.14 9.44
N ALA A 187 18.06 13.38 9.84
CA ALA A 187 16.81 14.06 9.51
C ALA A 187 16.87 14.62 8.07
N PRO A 188 15.71 14.76 7.39
CA PRO A 188 15.65 15.50 6.13
C PRO A 188 16.15 16.93 6.29
N ALA A 189 16.67 17.50 5.21
CA ALA A 189 17.06 18.91 5.21
C ALA A 189 15.85 19.81 5.51
N THR A 190 16.03 20.79 6.40
CA THR A 190 15.00 21.79 6.71
C THR A 190 15.45 23.14 6.16
N LYS A 191 14.56 23.82 5.42
CA LYS A 191 14.86 25.15 4.88
C LYS A 191 14.51 26.26 5.86
N PRO A 192 15.19 27.42 5.82
CA PRO A 192 14.82 28.58 6.61
C PRO A 192 13.34 28.95 6.43
N GLY A 193 12.70 29.35 7.53
CA GLY A 193 11.28 29.69 7.55
C GLY A 193 10.32 28.50 7.55
N ALA A 194 10.80 27.27 7.65
CA ALA A 194 9.95 26.12 7.92
C ALA A 194 9.30 26.26 9.31
N GLN A 195 7.98 26.13 9.35
CA GLN A 195 7.17 26.25 10.56
C GLN A 195 6.06 25.22 10.50
N ALA A 196 5.76 24.59 11.62
CA ALA A 196 4.65 23.66 11.70
C ALA A 196 3.34 24.43 11.54
N ALA A 197 2.59 24.09 10.49
CA ALA A 197 1.27 24.64 10.21
C ALA A 197 0.30 23.48 9.96
N PRO A 198 -1.01 23.65 10.21
CA PRO A 198 -1.97 22.59 9.95
C PRO A 198 -1.88 22.09 8.50
N PHE A 199 -1.73 20.78 8.35
CA PHE A 199 -1.75 20.07 7.09
C PHE A 199 -3.05 19.27 6.99
N PRO A 200 -3.96 19.60 6.04
CA PRO A 200 -5.27 18.97 5.98
C PRO A 200 -5.19 17.45 5.76
N LEU A 201 -5.86 16.70 6.62
CA LEU A 201 -6.03 15.25 6.49
C LEU A 201 -7.27 14.95 5.66
N GLN A 202 -7.18 13.97 4.77
CA GLN A 202 -8.30 13.51 3.96
C GLN A 202 -8.84 12.17 4.47
N SER A 203 -10.06 11.82 4.08
CA SER A 203 -10.59 10.47 4.34
C SER A 203 -9.95 9.45 3.40
N ARG A 204 -9.88 8.19 3.86
CA ARG A 204 -9.52 7.04 3.01
C ARG A 204 -10.34 7.04 1.72
N ARG A 205 -9.66 6.80 0.60
CA ARG A 205 -10.25 6.91 -0.75
C ARG A 205 -10.56 5.58 -1.40
N ASP A 206 -9.96 4.50 -0.90
CA ASP A 206 -10.16 3.17 -1.46
C ASP A 206 -11.54 2.60 -1.16
N ALA A 207 -12.13 2.90 0.01
CA ALA A 207 -13.36 2.24 0.47
C ALA A 207 -13.27 0.70 0.33
N ASP A 208 -12.09 0.15 0.59
CA ASP A 208 -11.70 -1.25 0.38
C ASP A 208 -11.69 -1.76 -1.08
N MET A 209 -11.84 -0.87 -2.07
CA MET A 209 -11.94 -1.17 -3.51
C MET A 209 -10.60 -1.13 -4.27
N ALA A 210 -9.48 -1.06 -3.56
CA ALA A 210 -8.15 -1.11 -4.18
C ALA A 210 -7.88 -2.53 -4.74
N PRO A 211 -7.24 -2.66 -5.93
CA PRO A 211 -6.74 -3.93 -6.41
C PRO A 211 -5.67 -4.50 -5.46
N VAL A 212 -5.30 -5.75 -5.67
CA VAL A 212 -4.09 -6.28 -5.03
C VAL A 212 -2.89 -5.48 -5.55
N VAL A 213 -2.05 -5.02 -4.61
CA VAL A 213 -0.81 -4.33 -4.93
C VAL A 213 0.35 -5.18 -4.42
N VAL A 214 1.30 -5.46 -5.30
CA VAL A 214 2.55 -6.17 -4.97
C VAL A 214 3.74 -5.24 -5.22
N ALA A 215 4.76 -5.37 -4.39
CA ALA A 215 6.02 -4.64 -4.48
C ALA A 215 7.18 -5.60 -4.20
N THR A 216 8.39 -5.17 -4.49
CA THR A 216 9.66 -5.82 -4.16
C THR A 216 10.48 -4.90 -3.25
N PRO A 217 11.56 -5.40 -2.64
CA PRO A 217 12.55 -4.54 -1.98
C PRO A 217 13.11 -3.42 -2.84
N ALA A 218 13.11 -3.52 -4.18
CA ALA A 218 13.61 -2.47 -5.06
C ALA A 218 12.51 -1.54 -5.61
N SER A 219 11.24 -1.75 -5.22
CA SER A 219 10.15 -0.87 -5.66
C SER A 219 10.39 0.58 -5.23
N PRO A 220 10.02 1.56 -6.07
CA PRO A 220 10.17 2.95 -5.69
C PRO A 220 9.30 3.35 -4.50
N LEU A 221 9.89 3.98 -3.48
CA LEU A 221 9.18 4.45 -2.28
C LEU A 221 7.96 5.35 -2.58
N PRO A 222 7.99 6.33 -3.51
CA PRO A 222 6.79 7.13 -3.81
C PRO A 222 5.66 6.29 -4.39
N ALA A 223 5.96 5.29 -5.21
CA ALA A 223 4.96 4.37 -5.76
C ALA A 223 4.26 3.55 -4.66
N VAL A 224 5.06 2.98 -3.74
CA VAL A 224 4.54 2.22 -2.60
C VAL A 224 3.75 3.12 -1.65
N SER A 225 4.27 4.33 -1.37
CA SER A 225 3.58 5.32 -0.56
C SER A 225 2.23 5.70 -1.16
N ASN A 226 2.15 5.96 -2.47
CA ASN A 226 0.89 6.34 -3.13
C ASN A 226 -0.16 5.23 -3.03
N ALA A 227 0.23 3.97 -3.22
CA ALA A 227 -0.66 2.83 -3.01
C ALA A 227 -1.18 2.80 -1.55
N ARG A 228 -0.29 2.96 -0.56
CA ARG A 228 -0.66 2.99 0.87
C ARG A 228 -1.53 4.19 1.24
N SER A 229 -1.22 5.38 0.73
CA SER A 229 -1.99 6.61 0.94
C SER A 229 -3.39 6.49 0.38
N PHE A 230 -3.55 5.82 -0.75
CA PHE A 230 -4.86 5.54 -1.33
C PHE A 230 -5.69 4.59 -0.45
N GLY A 231 -5.00 3.74 0.32
CA GLY A 231 -5.57 2.76 1.25
C GLY A 231 -5.28 1.31 0.86
N ALA A 232 -4.63 1.09 -0.28
CA ALA A 232 -4.32 -0.25 -0.77
C ALA A 232 -3.40 -1.00 0.20
N ARG A 233 -3.61 -2.32 0.28
CA ARG A 233 -2.64 -3.22 0.91
C ARG A 233 -1.54 -3.52 -0.10
N VAL A 234 -0.29 -3.38 0.33
CA VAL A 234 0.88 -3.69 -0.48
C VAL A 234 1.57 -4.91 0.12
N ALA A 235 1.63 -6.00 -0.65
CA ALA A 235 2.43 -7.18 -0.32
C ALA A 235 3.84 -7.00 -0.88
N VAL A 236 4.86 -7.07 -0.02
CA VAL A 236 6.26 -7.02 -0.46
C VAL A 236 6.76 -8.45 -0.61
N VAL A 237 7.22 -8.80 -1.81
CA VAL A 237 7.77 -10.12 -2.14
C VAL A 237 9.23 -10.00 -2.55
N ASP A 238 10.06 -10.95 -2.14
CA ASP A 238 11.50 -10.91 -2.42
C ASP A 238 11.86 -11.37 -3.83
N GLU A 239 11.16 -12.40 -4.31
CA GLU A 239 11.37 -12.99 -5.62
C GLU A 239 10.13 -12.65 -6.48
N PRO A 240 10.23 -11.71 -7.44
CA PRO A 240 9.09 -11.22 -8.21
C PRO A 240 8.49 -12.25 -9.18
N ASP A 241 9.21 -13.35 -9.49
CA ASP A 241 8.69 -14.40 -10.35
C ASP A 241 7.88 -15.46 -9.56
N PRO A 242 6.55 -15.54 -9.72
CA PRO A 242 5.72 -16.51 -9.00
C PRO A 242 6.07 -17.97 -9.34
N ARG A 243 6.80 -18.23 -10.43
CA ARG A 243 7.27 -19.58 -10.77
C ARG A 243 8.45 -20.04 -9.91
N GLN A 244 9.16 -19.09 -9.29
CA GLN A 244 10.37 -19.32 -8.49
C GLN A 244 10.10 -19.17 -7.00
N SER A 245 9.00 -18.52 -6.61
CA SER A 245 8.61 -18.33 -5.21
C SER A 245 7.16 -18.70 -4.95
N ARG A 246 6.97 -19.61 -3.99
CA ARG A 246 5.64 -19.98 -3.50
C ARG A 246 4.93 -18.80 -2.85
N GLU A 247 5.64 -17.95 -2.12
CA GLU A 247 5.07 -16.76 -1.50
C GLU A 247 4.47 -15.83 -2.56
N THR A 248 5.24 -15.55 -3.61
CA THR A 248 4.81 -14.70 -4.72
C THR A 248 3.68 -15.34 -5.51
N LEU A 249 3.71 -16.65 -5.74
CA LEU A 249 2.58 -17.38 -6.34
C LEU A 249 1.30 -17.16 -5.55
N LEU A 250 1.32 -17.36 -4.22
CA LEU A 250 0.11 -17.19 -3.41
C LEU A 250 -0.35 -15.73 -3.38
N ALA A 251 0.57 -14.77 -3.33
CA ALA A 251 0.25 -13.35 -3.41
C ALA A 251 -0.44 -12.95 -4.73
N LEU A 252 -0.17 -13.69 -5.83
CA LEU A 252 -0.67 -13.38 -7.17
C LEU A 252 -1.71 -14.37 -7.70
N ALA A 253 -2.06 -15.38 -6.91
CA ALA A 253 -2.96 -16.46 -7.31
C ALA A 253 -4.31 -15.92 -7.79
N GLY A 254 -4.75 -16.38 -8.96
CA GLY A 254 -5.99 -15.99 -9.62
C GLY A 254 -5.94 -14.66 -10.35
N LEU A 255 -4.80 -13.95 -10.35
CA LEU A 255 -4.74 -12.56 -10.83
C LEU A 255 -4.20 -12.37 -12.25
N ALA A 256 -3.93 -13.45 -12.98
CA ALA A 256 -3.35 -13.37 -14.32
C ALA A 256 -4.20 -12.56 -15.34
N ASN A 257 -5.51 -12.50 -15.13
CA ASN A 257 -6.45 -11.73 -15.97
C ASN A 257 -7.39 -10.88 -15.12
N GLU A 258 -6.93 -10.46 -13.94
CA GLU A 258 -7.69 -9.64 -13.00
C GLU A 258 -6.89 -8.38 -12.65
N PRO A 259 -7.53 -7.34 -12.07
CA PRO A 259 -6.84 -6.15 -11.61
C PRO A 259 -5.73 -6.47 -10.59
N LEU A 260 -4.49 -6.16 -10.97
CA LEU A 260 -3.30 -6.30 -10.16
C LEU A 260 -2.36 -5.13 -10.47
N ILE A 261 -1.78 -4.52 -9.44
CA ILE A 261 -0.74 -3.51 -9.62
C ILE A 261 0.56 -4.07 -9.06
N ALA A 262 1.57 -4.19 -9.91
CA ALA A 262 2.92 -4.55 -9.53
C ALA A 262 3.83 -3.33 -9.58
N LEU A 263 4.40 -2.96 -8.44
CA LEU A 263 5.26 -1.79 -8.31
C LEU A 263 6.71 -2.21 -8.51
N GLY A 264 7.35 -1.68 -9.53
CA GLY A 264 8.76 -1.92 -9.86
C GLY A 264 8.94 -2.73 -11.14
N PRO A 265 10.01 -2.45 -11.90
CA PRO A 265 10.25 -3.07 -13.21
C PRO A 265 10.62 -4.56 -13.13
N GLU A 266 10.96 -5.07 -11.95
CA GLU A 266 11.40 -6.45 -11.74
C GLU A 266 10.30 -7.49 -12.05
N PHE A 267 9.04 -7.07 -12.01
CA PHE A 267 7.91 -7.91 -12.43
C PHE A 267 7.81 -8.10 -13.97
N GLY A 268 8.60 -7.36 -14.74
CA GLY A 268 8.59 -7.40 -16.20
C GLY A 268 7.47 -6.57 -16.81
N THR A 269 6.96 -6.97 -17.97
CA THR A 269 5.79 -6.31 -18.59
C THR A 269 4.50 -6.92 -18.06
N GLU A 270 3.38 -6.21 -18.24
CA GLU A 270 2.03 -6.68 -17.91
C GLU A 270 1.72 -8.06 -18.50
N GLN A 271 2.05 -8.28 -19.77
CA GLN A 271 1.80 -9.55 -20.45
C GLN A 271 2.71 -10.67 -19.95
N GLU A 272 3.95 -10.34 -19.59
CA GLU A 272 4.89 -11.31 -19.04
C GLU A 272 4.48 -11.71 -17.62
N LEU A 273 4.09 -10.76 -16.76
CA LEU A 273 3.58 -11.03 -15.42
C LEU A 273 2.34 -11.93 -15.46
N SER A 274 1.35 -11.57 -16.30
CA SER A 274 0.14 -12.38 -16.52
C SER A 274 0.49 -13.82 -16.92
N ARG A 275 1.44 -13.99 -17.84
CA ARG A 275 1.92 -15.30 -18.29
C ARG A 275 2.64 -16.07 -17.19
N ARG A 276 3.46 -15.42 -16.37
CA ARG A 276 4.18 -16.05 -15.26
C ARG A 276 3.23 -16.56 -14.19
N ILE A 277 2.18 -15.81 -13.86
CA ILE A 277 1.13 -16.23 -12.93
C ILE A 277 0.44 -17.50 -13.44
N MET A 278 -0.06 -17.49 -14.69
CA MET A 278 -0.71 -18.68 -15.28
C MET A 278 0.18 -19.92 -15.25
N ARG A 279 1.46 -19.77 -15.64
CA ARG A 279 2.42 -20.88 -15.62
C ARG A 279 2.69 -21.37 -14.21
N ALA A 280 2.86 -20.47 -13.24
CA ALA A 280 3.13 -20.85 -11.86
C ALA A 280 1.97 -21.65 -11.25
N GLU A 281 0.72 -21.27 -11.57
CA GLU A 281 -0.48 -22.02 -11.13
C GLU A 281 -0.62 -23.39 -11.79
N GLU A 282 -0.24 -23.52 -13.07
CA GLU A 282 -0.31 -24.80 -13.80
C GLU A 282 0.65 -25.86 -13.22
N TYR A 283 1.77 -25.42 -12.64
CA TYR A 283 2.82 -26.29 -12.11
C TYR A 283 2.81 -26.45 -10.56
N TYR A 284 1.83 -25.89 -9.86
CA TYR A 284 1.68 -25.98 -8.40
C TYR A 284 0.89 -27.21 -7.95
#